data_AF-A0AAU5CZ93-F1
#
_entry.id   AF-A0AAU5CZ93-F1
#
_cell.length_a   1.000
_cell.length_b   1.000
_cell.length_c   1.000
_cell.angle_alpha   90.00
_cell.angle_beta   90.00
_cell.angle_gamma   90.00
#
_symmetry.space_group_name_H-M   'P 1'
#
loop_
_entity.id
_entity.type
_entity.pdbx_description
1 polymer ?
#
loop_
_entity_poly.entity_id
_entity_poly.type
_entity_poly.pdbx_seq_one_letter_code
_entity_poly.pdbx_strand_id
1 'polypeptide(L)' 'MTWPDPEAYVLVEGVLLRMSVDAPGPLPPGTGVRVRWDARADLLRAYGTGSGDA' A
#
# COMPACT_ATOMS: atom_id res chain seq x y z
N MET A 1 -18.04 7.42 -14.49
CA MET A 1 -17.39 7.53 -13.18
C MET A 1 -15.91 7.27 -13.36
N THR A 2 -15.05 8.24 -13.11
CA THR A 2 -13.61 8.03 -12.99
C THR A 2 -13.32 7.77 -11.52
N TRP A 3 -12.98 6.53 -11.17
CA TRP A 3 -12.56 6.21 -9.81
C TRP A 3 -11.23 6.95 -9.54
N PRO A 4 -11.07 7.62 -8.39
CA PRO A 4 -9.86 8.40 -8.09
C PRO A 4 -8.59 7.57 -8.24
N ASP A 5 -7.52 8.14 -8.80
CA ASP A 5 -6.26 7.41 -8.95
C ASP A 5 -5.76 6.90 -7.60
N PRO A 6 -5.34 5.62 -7.52
CA PRO A 6 -4.85 5.08 -6.26
C PRO A 6 -3.46 5.67 -5.97
N GLU A 7 -3.13 5.83 -4.70
CA GLU A 7 -1.80 6.28 -4.29
C GLU A 7 -0.73 5.24 -4.66
N ALA A 8 -1.06 3.95 -4.55
CA ALA A 8 -0.18 2.87 -4.98
C ALA A 8 -0.96 1.64 -5.47
N TYR A 9 -0.28 0.86 -6.31
CA TYR A 9 -0.65 -0.52 -6.63
C TYR A 9 0.28 -1.48 -5.89
N VAL A 10 -0.29 -2.46 -5.19
CA VAL A 10 0.45 -3.46 -4.43
C VAL A 10 0.09 -4.85 -4.95
N LEU A 11 1.11 -5.65 -5.26
CA LEU A 11 0.94 -7.04 -5.68
C LEU A 11 0.89 -7.93 -4.44
N VAL A 12 -0.23 -8.64 -4.26
CA VAL A 12 -0.43 -9.61 -3.17
C VAL A 12 -0.84 -10.94 -3.80
N GLU A 13 0.00 -11.97 -3.66
CA GLU A 13 -0.29 -13.32 -4.19
C GLU A 13 -0.72 -13.32 -5.67
N GLY A 14 -0.08 -12.47 -6.50
CA GLY A 14 -0.38 -12.35 -7.93
C GLY A 14 -1.57 -11.43 -8.27
N VAL A 15 -2.25 -10.85 -7.28
CA VAL A 15 -3.37 -9.91 -7.46
C VAL A 15 -2.89 -8.48 -7.24
N LEU A 16 -3.18 -7.59 -8.19
CA LEU A 16 -2.85 -6.18 -8.08
C LEU A 16 -3.98 -5.41 -7.38
N LEU A 17 -3.69 -4.89 -6.19
CA LEU A 17 -4.63 -4.16 -5.35
C LEU A 17 -4.34 -2.67 -5.35
N ARG A 18 -5.41 -1.85 -5.36
CA ARG A 18 -5.34 -0.39 -5.17
C ARG A 18 -5.26 -0.11 -3.68
N MET A 19 -4.25 0.64 -3.24
CA MET A 19 -4.05 0.93 -1.81
C MET A 19 -3.77 2.41 -1.56
N SER A 20 -4.16 2.85 -0.36
CA SER A 20 -3.63 4.06 0.25
C SER A 20 -2.32 3.74 0.95
N VAL A 21 -1.40 4.70 0.94
CA VAL A 21 -0.07 4.58 1.53
C VAL A 21 -0.05 5.31 2.86
N ASP A 22 0.29 4.58 3.91
CA ASP A 22 0.50 5.16 5.25
C ASP A 22 2.00 5.23 5.53
N ALA A 23 2.69 6.09 4.78
CA ALA A 23 4.14 6.29 4.87
C ALA A 23 4.49 7.78 4.71
N PRO A 24 5.57 8.27 5.34
CA PRO A 24 5.97 9.68 5.26
C PRO A 24 6.56 10.10 3.90
N GLY A 25 6.51 9.25 2.88
CA GLY A 25 7.05 9.50 1.55
C GLY A 25 6.60 8.47 0.53
N PRO A 26 6.94 8.68 -0.76
CA PRO A 26 6.56 7.76 -1.83
C PRO A 26 7.19 6.39 -1.61
N LEU A 27 6.43 5.33 -1.91
CA LEU A 27 6.94 3.95 -1.92
C LEU A 27 7.47 3.60 -3.30
N PRO A 28 8.80 3.41 -3.47
CA PRO A 28 9.35 3.01 -4.77
C PRO A 28 8.79 1.65 -5.23
N PRO A 29 8.67 1.41 -6.55
CA PRO A 29 8.30 0.10 -7.07
C PRO A 29 9.26 -1.01 -6.58
N GLY A 30 8.71 -2.16 -6.24
CA GLY A 30 9.47 -3.29 -5.68
C GLY A 30 9.73 -3.20 -4.17
N THR A 31 9.30 -2.13 -3.51
CA THR A 31 9.36 -2.03 -2.04
C THR A 31 8.43 -3.05 -1.39
N GLY A 32 8.98 -3.84 -0.46
CA GLY A 32 8.18 -4.70 0.40
C GLY A 32 7.26 -3.86 1.29
N VAL A 33 6.00 -4.28 1.42
CA VAL A 33 4.99 -3.58 2.24
C VAL A 33 4.23 -4.56 3.12
N ARG A 34 3.85 -4.10 4.31
CA ARG A 34 2.82 -4.76 5.11
C ARG A 34 1.47 -4.16 4.73
N VAL A 35 0.46 -5.00 4.59
CA VAL A 35 -0.90 -4.57 4.28
C VAL A 35 -1.74 -4.69 5.55
N ARG A 36 -2.48 -3.64 5.91
CA ARG A 36 -3.46 -3.69 7.00
C ARG A 36 -4.80 -3.15 6.51
N TRP A 37 -5.86 -3.79 6.98
CA TRP A 37 -7.20 -3.25 6.85
C TRP A 37 -7.42 -2.09 7.84
N ASP A 38 -7.89 -0.94 7.34
CA ASP A 38 -8.38 0.17 8.12
C ASP A 38 -9.91 0.13 8.16
N ALA A 39 -10.45 -0.47 9.22
CA ALA A 39 -11.89 -0.63 9.40
C ALA A 39 -12.66 0.69 9.53
N ARG A 40 -11.99 1.81 9.86
CA ARG A 40 -12.67 3.11 9.99
C ARG A 40 -12.89 3.77 8.63
N ALA A 41 -11.95 3.56 7.71
CA ALA A 41 -11.99 4.12 6.37
C ALA A 41 -12.42 3.09 5.31
N ASP A 42 -12.71 1.85 5.73
CA ASP A 42 -13.13 0.73 4.87
C ASP A 42 -12.16 0.51 3.70
N LEU A 43 -10.85 0.54 3.98
CA LEU A 43 -9.81 0.45 2.95
C LEU A 43 -8.56 -0.32 3.39
N LEU A 44 -7.81 -0.85 2.41
CA LEU A 44 -6.49 -1.45 2.62
C LEU A 44 -5.41 -0.38 2.60
N ARG A 45 -4.57 -0.37 3.63
CA ARG A 45 -3.38 0.49 3.75
C ARG A 45 -2.10 -0.30 3.58
N ALA A 46 -1.19 0.23 2.76
CA ALA A 46 0.17 -0.24 2.62
C ALA A 46 1.11 0.53 3.53
N TYR A 47 1.90 -0.20 4.30
CA TYR A 47 2.95 0.31 5.19
C TYR A 47 4.29 -0.11 4.62
N GLY A 48 5.18 0.86 4.37
CA GLY A 48 6.55 0.54 3.99
C GLY A 48 7.21 -0.28 5.08
N THR A 49 7.71 -1.48 4.75
CA THR A 49 8.65 -2.15 5.65
C THR A 49 9.96 -1.40 5.48
N GLY A 50 10.20 -0.37 6.29
CA GLY A 50 11.53 0.21 6.36
C GLY A 50 12.54 -0.93 6.50
N SER A 51 13.63 -0.86 5.75
CA SER A 51 14.74 -1.83 5.80
C SER A 51 15.50 -1.72 7.13
N GLY A 52 14.78 -1.84 8.24
CA GLY A 52 15.31 -1.89 9.60
C GLY A 52 15.17 -3.29 10.14
N ASP A 53 15.98 -4.20 9.61
CA ASP A 53 16.59 -5.31 10.35
C ASP A 53 17.61 -6.00 9.43
N ALA A 54 18.88 -5.76 9.75
CA ALA A 54 19.98 -6.69 9.54
C ALA A 54 20.57 -6.97 10.93
#